data_AF-A0A1Y0I297-F1
#
_entry.id   AF-A0A1Y0I297-F1
#
_cell.length_a   1.000
_cell.length_b   1.000
_cell.length_c   1.000
_cell.angle_alpha   90.00
_cell.angle_beta   90.00
_cell.angle_gamma   90.00
#
_symmetry.space_group_name_H-M   'P 1'
#
loop_
_entity.id
_entity.type
_entity.pdbx_description
1 polymer ?
#
loop_
_entity_poly.entity_id
_entity_poly.type
_entity_poly.pdbx_seq_one_letter_code
_entity_poly.pdbx_strand_id
1 'polypeptide(L)'
;MTASPRPREGGRPEPLLRHVIGGILRRARLAQGRTLVDVAASARVSTAYLSEVERGRKEASSEVLAAVCGALGLRLVDLVARTGEELRPVAPVRVLSSVRERGALSAPRHPAPAGEPVRDLPVARSTRATPTLAARPTARAADVLLLAA
;
A
#
# COMPACT_ATOMS: atom_id res chain seq x y z
N MET A 1 17.80 25.77 -27.79
CA MET A 1 17.06 26.49 -26.73
C MET A 1 15.97 25.57 -26.18
N THR A 2 16.31 24.73 -25.21
CA THR A 2 15.34 23.94 -24.43
C THR A 2 14.72 24.86 -23.39
N ALA A 3 13.42 25.12 -23.50
CA ALA A 3 12.72 25.95 -22.51
C ALA A 3 12.73 25.23 -21.16
N SER A 4 13.42 25.82 -20.17
CA SER A 4 13.31 25.37 -18.77
C SER A 4 11.86 25.45 -18.32
N PRO A 5 11.33 24.42 -17.63
CA PRO A 5 9.98 24.48 -17.09
C PRO A 5 9.94 25.63 -16.08
N ARG A 6 9.05 26.61 -16.33
CA ARG A 6 8.86 27.74 -15.41
C ARG A 6 8.43 27.20 -14.03
N PRO A 7 9.00 27.71 -12.92
CA PRO A 7 8.51 27.37 -11.58
C PRO A 7 7.01 27.69 -11.52
N ARG A 8 6.19 26.74 -11.07
CA ARG A 8 4.76 27.00 -10.86
C ARG A 8 4.63 28.08 -9.80
N GLU A 9 4.14 29.25 -10.19
CA GLU A 9 3.95 30.41 -9.32
C GLU A 9 3.07 30.03 -8.11
N GLY A 10 3.58 30.27 -6.90
CA GLY A 10 2.79 30.43 -5.67
C GLY A 10 2.20 29.19 -4.97
N GLY A 11 2.33 27.98 -5.52
CA GLY A 11 1.81 26.77 -4.86
C GLY A 11 2.71 26.30 -3.73
N ARG A 12 2.18 26.09 -2.51
CA ARG A 12 2.90 25.33 -1.48
C ARG A 12 3.39 24.01 -2.11
N PRO A 13 4.65 23.60 -1.87
CA PRO A 13 5.15 22.35 -2.42
C PRO A 13 4.23 21.20 -2.03
N GLU A 14 4.02 20.27 -2.96
CA GLU A 14 3.18 19.10 -2.74
C GLU A 14 3.65 18.35 -1.48
N PRO A 15 2.76 18.02 -0.53
CA PRO A 15 3.18 17.44 0.73
C PRO A 15 3.74 16.04 0.48
N LEU A 16 4.80 15.70 1.20
CA LEU A 16 5.38 14.37 1.12
C LEU A 16 4.38 13.33 1.63
N LEU A 17 4.28 12.21 0.93
CA LEU A 17 3.31 11.15 1.22
C LEU A 17 3.40 10.67 2.69
N ARG A 18 4.62 10.50 3.21
CA ARG A 18 4.84 10.14 4.62
C ARG A 18 4.24 11.12 5.64
N HIS A 19 4.16 12.42 5.32
CA HIS A 19 3.54 13.38 6.22
C HIS A 19 2.02 13.21 6.25
N VAL A 20 1.41 12.98 5.08
CA VAL A 20 -0.04 12.75 4.97
C VAL A 20 -0.43 11.46 5.68
N ILE A 21 0.26 10.36 5.35
CA ILE A 21 0.06 9.05 5.98
C ILE A 21 0.28 9.13 7.50
N GLY A 22 1.41 9.69 7.94
CA GLY A 22 1.73 9.85 9.35
C GLY A 22 0.67 10.65 10.12
N GLY A 23 0.17 11.73 9.51
CA GLY A 23 -0.93 12.54 10.06
C GLY A 23 -2.24 11.76 10.21
N ILE A 24 -2.61 10.96 9.21
CA ILE A 24 -3.82 10.12 9.27
C ILE A 24 -3.71 9.09 10.39
N LEU A 25 -2.58 8.38 10.48
CA LEU A 25 -2.33 7.38 11.53
C LEU A 25 -2.39 8.01 12.93
N ARG A 26 -1.74 9.17 13.10
CA ARG A 26 -1.77 9.92 14.36
C ARG A 26 -3.19 10.34 14.74
N ARG A 27 -3.97 10.88 13.81
CA ARG A 27 -5.37 11.27 14.06
C ARG A 27 -6.21 10.07 14.45
N ALA A 28 -6.07 8.94 13.76
CA ALA A 28 -6.78 7.70 14.09
C ALA A 28 -6.44 7.19 15.50
N ARG A 29 -5.15 7.17 15.86
CA ARG A 29 -4.71 6.78 17.20
C ARG A 29 -5.28 7.70 18.29
N LEU A 30 -5.20 9.02 18.08
CA LEU A 30 -5.69 10.00 19.06
C LEU A 30 -7.21 9.96 19.20
N ALA A 31 -7.95 9.73 18.11
CA ALA A 31 -9.41 9.56 18.16
C ALA A 31 -9.84 8.33 18.98
N GLN A 32 -8.98 7.31 19.08
CA GLN A 32 -9.19 6.14 19.93
C GLN A 32 -8.72 6.34 21.38
N GLY A 33 -8.12 7.49 21.71
CA GLY A 33 -7.52 7.74 23.03
C GLY A 33 -6.31 6.86 23.36
N ARG A 34 -5.69 6.23 22.35
CA ARG A 34 -4.60 5.25 22.55
C ARG A 34 -3.23 5.91 22.58
N THR A 35 -2.31 5.38 23.39
CA THR A 35 -0.93 5.86 23.45
C THR A 35 -0.10 5.30 22.29
N LEU A 36 1.04 5.93 22.01
CA LEU A 36 2.03 5.37 21.07
C LEU A 36 2.49 3.98 21.49
N VAL A 37 2.64 3.75 22.81
CA VAL A 37 3.10 2.47 23.36
C VAL A 37 2.11 1.35 23.03
N ASP A 38 0.81 1.58 23.23
CA ASP A 38 -0.24 0.57 22.99
C ASP A 38 -0.30 0.13 21.52
N VAL A 39 -0.21 1.10 20.60
CA VAL A 39 -0.28 0.85 19.16
C VAL A 39 1.02 0.23 18.65
N ALA A 40 2.18 0.73 19.10
CA ALA A 40 3.47 0.19 18.70
C ALA A 40 3.65 -1.27 19.13
N ALA A 41 3.24 -1.60 20.36
CA ALA A 41 3.23 -2.98 20.86
C ALA A 41 2.34 -3.89 20.00
N SER A 42 1.12 -3.46 19.71
CA SER A 42 0.17 -4.22 18.87
C SER A 42 0.69 -4.43 17.44
N ALA A 43 1.37 -3.42 16.88
CA ALA A 43 1.96 -3.47 15.53
C ALA A 43 3.34 -4.14 15.48
N ARG A 44 3.90 -4.57 16.63
CA ARG A 44 5.25 -5.12 16.77
C ARG A 44 6.35 -4.22 16.18
N VAL A 45 6.26 -2.93 16.46
CA VAL A 45 7.30 -1.93 16.13
C VAL A 45 7.72 -1.19 17.40
N SER A 46 8.84 -0.48 17.36
CA SER A 46 9.24 0.35 18.50
C SER A 46 8.39 1.62 18.59
N THR A 47 8.13 2.08 19.81
CA THR A 47 7.43 3.35 20.09
C THR A 47 8.12 4.53 19.42
N ALA A 48 9.46 4.55 19.45
CA ALA A 48 10.26 5.58 18.78
C ALA A 48 10.00 5.56 17.26
N TYR A 49 10.04 4.37 16.63
CA TYR A 49 9.78 4.25 15.20
C TYR A 49 8.37 4.69 14.82
N LEU A 50 7.33 4.25 15.54
CA LEU A 50 5.96 4.71 15.29
C LEU A 50 5.83 6.23 15.43
N SER A 51 6.51 6.81 16.41
CA SER A 51 6.54 8.27 16.57
C SER A 51 7.18 8.95 15.35
N GLU A 52 8.31 8.45 14.84
CA GLU A 52 8.94 8.98 13.62
C GLU A 52 8.00 8.91 12.42
N VAL A 53 7.27 7.80 12.27
CA VAL A 53 6.28 7.60 11.20
C VAL A 53 5.13 8.59 11.33
N GLU A 54 4.52 8.76 12.51
CA GLU A 54 3.42 9.71 12.73
C GLU A 54 3.80 11.17 12.46
N ARG A 55 5.09 11.51 12.58
CA ARG A 55 5.63 12.83 12.26
C ARG A 55 6.12 12.94 10.83
N GLY A 56 5.97 11.88 10.03
CA GLY A 56 6.45 11.77 8.66
C GLY A 56 7.95 12.00 8.53
N ARG A 57 8.74 11.48 9.47
CA ARG A 57 10.21 11.47 9.40
C ARG A 57 10.78 10.19 8.80
N LYS A 58 9.95 9.15 8.67
CA LYS A 58 10.31 7.87 8.06
C LYS A 58 9.30 7.47 6.99
N GLU A 59 9.82 6.87 5.93
CA GLU A 59 9.04 6.11 4.96
C GLU A 59 8.83 4.71 5.54
N ALA A 60 7.60 4.40 5.97
CA ALA A 60 7.26 3.07 6.47
C ALA A 60 7.10 2.11 5.30
N SER A 61 7.56 0.87 5.46
CA SER A 61 7.29 -0.17 4.46
C SER A 61 5.78 -0.48 4.43
N SER A 62 5.32 -1.07 3.33
CA SER A 62 3.92 -1.50 3.17
C SER A 62 3.51 -2.49 4.26
N GLU A 63 4.40 -3.39 4.68
CA GLU A 63 4.17 -4.34 5.77
C GLU A 63 3.97 -3.63 7.11
N VAL A 64 4.79 -2.62 7.42
CA VAL A 64 4.64 -1.84 8.66
C VAL A 64 3.36 -1.02 8.63
N LEU A 65 3.03 -0.39 7.50
CA LEU A 65 1.76 0.32 7.33
C LEU A 65 0.57 -0.61 7.56
N ALA A 66 0.59 -1.82 7.00
CA ALA A 66 -0.44 -2.82 7.23
C ALA A 66 -0.54 -3.23 8.71
N ALA A 67 0.59 -3.44 9.38
CA ALA A 67 0.61 -3.78 10.81
C ALA A 67 0.06 -2.67 11.70
N VAL A 68 0.44 -1.41 11.44
CA VAL A 68 -0.08 -0.24 12.19
C VAL A 68 -1.56 -0.01 11.90
N CYS A 69 -2.01 -0.16 10.65
CA CYS A 69 -3.44 -0.10 10.32
C CYS A 69 -4.22 -1.17 11.07
N GLY A 70 -3.77 -2.42 11.05
CA GLY A 70 -4.40 -3.52 11.77
C GLY A 70 -4.44 -3.26 13.29
N ALA A 71 -3.36 -2.75 13.86
CA ALA A 71 -3.31 -2.35 15.27
C ALA A 71 -4.33 -1.25 15.61
N LEU A 72 -4.67 -0.37 14.67
CA LEU A 72 -5.67 0.68 14.80
C LEU A 72 -7.08 0.25 14.37
N GLY A 73 -7.30 -1.02 14.01
CA GLY A 73 -8.59 -1.48 13.49
C GLY A 73 -8.98 -0.87 12.13
N LEU A 74 -7.99 -0.43 11.36
CA LEU A 74 -8.15 0.11 10.01
C LEU A 74 -7.70 -0.92 8.96
N ARG A 75 -8.30 -0.88 7.77
CA ARG A 75 -7.75 -1.60 6.62
C ARG A 75 -6.81 -0.67 5.86
N LEU A 76 -5.83 -1.26 5.16
CA LEU A 76 -4.89 -0.50 4.33
C LEU A 76 -5.60 0.32 3.25
N VAL A 77 -6.68 -0.21 2.66
CA VAL A 77 -7.50 0.51 1.68
C VAL A 77 -8.11 1.80 2.25
N ASP A 78 -8.48 1.80 3.53
CA ASP A 78 -9.06 2.97 4.19
C ASP A 78 -7.99 4.06 4.38
N LEU A 79 -6.74 3.67 4.68
CA LEU A 79 -5.60 4.59 4.75
C LEU A 79 -5.30 5.22 3.39
N VAL A 80 -5.23 4.41 2.32
CA VAL A 80 -4.92 4.89 0.97
C VAL A 80 -6.02 5.82 0.47
N ALA A 81 -7.29 5.49 0.67
CA ALA A 81 -8.42 6.34 0.30
C ALA A 81 -8.35 7.71 1.01
N ARG A 82 -8.16 7.72 2.34
CA ARG A 82 -8.01 8.97 3.11
C ARG A 82 -6.80 9.78 2.66
N THR A 83 -5.71 9.12 2.29
CA THR A 83 -4.51 9.80 1.76
C THR A 83 -4.82 10.51 0.44
N GLY A 84 -5.57 9.86 -0.46
CA GLY A 84 -6.06 10.47 -1.68
C GLY A 84 -6.95 11.70 -1.43
N GLU A 85 -7.88 11.60 -0.48
CA GLU A 85 -8.76 12.72 -0.09
C GLU A 85 -7.98 13.92 0.46
N GLU A 86 -6.93 13.69 1.26
CA GLU A 86 -6.08 14.76 1.81
C GLU A 86 -5.19 15.42 0.74
N LEU A 87 -4.81 14.67 -0.30
CA LEU A 87 -4.00 15.18 -1.42
C LEU A 87 -4.84 15.89 -2.49
N ARG A 88 -6.13 15.57 -2.60
CA ARG A 88 -7.03 16.12 -3.63
C ARG A 88 -7.08 17.66 -3.69
N PRO A 89 -7.02 18.41 -2.58
CA PRO A 89 -6.96 19.88 -2.63
C PRO A 89 -5.63 20.43 -3.16
N VAL A 90 -4.56 19.64 -3.16
CA VAL A 90 -3.22 20.09 -3.57
C VAL A 90 -3.09 20.09 -5.09
N ALA A 91 -3.68 19.11 -5.77
CA ALA A 91 -3.68 19.03 -7.22
C ALA A 91 -4.85 18.20 -7.74
N PRO A 92 -5.39 18.51 -8.93
CA PRO A 92 -6.41 17.69 -9.55
C PRO A 92 -5.85 16.31 -9.90
N VAL A 93 -6.63 15.26 -9.58
CA VAL A 93 -6.31 13.88 -9.97
C VAL A 93 -6.34 13.79 -11.49
N ARG A 94 -5.19 13.45 -12.09
CA ARG A 94 -5.08 13.21 -13.53
C ARG A 94 -5.24 11.71 -13.78
N VAL A 95 -6.26 11.34 -14.55
CA VAL A 95 -6.43 9.97 -15.00
C VAL A 95 -5.30 9.65 -15.97
N LEU A 96 -4.41 8.75 -15.58
CA LEU A 96 -3.38 8.23 -16.47
C LEU A 96 -4.03 7.21 -17.40
N SER A 97 -4.53 7.67 -18.56
CA SER A 97 -5.00 6.79 -19.63
C SER A 97 -3.83 5.88 -20.07
N SER A 98 -4.03 4.57 -20.09
CA SER A 98 -3.01 3.64 -20.56
C SER A 98 -2.56 4.03 -21.98
N VAL A 99 -1.26 3.97 -22.26
CA VAL A 99 -0.69 4.28 -23.58
C VAL A 99 -1.33 3.42 -24.70
N ARG A 100 -2.02 2.32 -24.35
CA ARG A 100 -2.80 1.49 -25.27
C ARG A 100 -3.90 2.26 -26.01
N GLU A 101 -4.53 3.25 -25.39
CA GLU A 101 -5.58 4.05 -26.06
C GLU A 101 -5.00 5.13 -26.98
N ARG A 102 -3.73 5.52 -26.82
CA ARG A 102 -3.04 6.43 -27.76
C ARG A 102 -2.32 5.70 -28.90
N GLY A 103 -2.31 4.36 -28.89
CA GLY A 103 -1.59 3.53 -29.86
C GLY A 103 -2.29 3.33 -31.21
N ALA A 104 -3.50 3.85 -31.41
CA ALA A 104 -4.18 3.79 -32.72
C ALA A 104 -3.75 4.92 -33.67
N LEU A 105 -3.00 5.93 -33.20
CA LEU A 105 -2.49 7.02 -34.05
C LEU A 105 -1.00 7.25 -33.77
N SER A 106 -0.16 6.70 -34.66
CA SER A 106 1.28 6.94 -34.84
C SER A 106 2.21 6.67 -33.65
N ALA A 107 2.67 5.43 -33.53
CA ALA A 107 4.01 5.17 -33.00
C ALA A 107 5.06 5.53 -34.06
N PRO A 108 6.14 6.29 -33.75
CA PRO A 108 7.31 6.30 -34.61
C PRO A 108 7.87 4.87 -34.64
N ARG A 109 7.94 4.29 -35.85
CA ARG A 109 8.55 2.98 -36.08
C ARG A 109 10.03 3.09 -35.68
N HIS A 110 10.37 2.65 -34.48
CA HIS A 110 11.77 2.38 -34.16
C HIS A 110 12.13 1.14 -34.97
N PRO A 111 13.13 1.19 -35.88
CA PRO A 111 13.57 0.00 -36.57
C PRO A 111 14.04 -0.99 -35.49
N ALA A 112 13.45 -2.18 -35.49
CA ALA A 112 13.86 -3.23 -34.59
C ALA A 112 15.37 -3.48 -34.77
N PRO A 113 16.18 -3.51 -33.71
CA PRO A 113 17.54 -4.01 -33.85
C PRO A 113 17.45 -5.47 -34.30
N ALA A 114 18.13 -5.79 -35.40
CA ALA A 114 18.29 -7.16 -35.87
C ALA A 114 18.81 -8.01 -34.70
N GLY A 115 18.13 -9.13 -34.44
CA GLY A 115 18.30 -9.89 -33.22
C GLY A 115 19.73 -10.39 -33.01
N GLU A 116 20.31 -10.05 -31.87
CA GLU A 116 21.29 -10.92 -31.25
C GLU A 116 20.54 -11.95 -30.39
N PRO A 117 20.83 -13.26 -30.53
CA PRO A 117 20.20 -14.26 -29.70
C PRO A 117 20.64 -14.06 -28.24
N VAL A 118 19.67 -13.79 -27.37
CA VAL A 118 19.84 -13.75 -25.92
C VAL A 118 20.34 -15.13 -25.49
N ARG A 119 21.60 -15.22 -25.04
CA ARG A 119 22.13 -16.45 -24.44
C ARG A 119 21.40 -16.70 -23.13
N ASP A 120 20.81 -17.89 -23.01
CA ASP A 120 20.07 -18.34 -21.83
C ASP A 120 20.95 -18.25 -20.57
N LEU A 121 20.60 -17.33 -19.66
CA LEU A 121 21.07 -17.37 -18.28
C LEU A 121 20.24 -18.42 -17.54
N PRO A 122 20.86 -19.37 -16.80
CA PRO A 122 20.11 -20.43 -16.14
C PRO A 122 19.26 -19.86 -15.00
N VAL A 123 17.95 -19.74 -15.21
CA VAL A 123 16.98 -19.52 -14.15
C VAL A 123 16.83 -20.83 -13.37
N ALA A 124 17.34 -20.85 -12.13
CA ALA A 124 17.09 -21.96 -11.22
C ALA A 124 15.57 -22.16 -11.05
N ARG A 125 15.06 -23.33 -11.45
CA ARG A 125 13.65 -23.69 -11.27
C ARG A 125 13.37 -23.83 -9.78
N SER A 126 12.71 -22.83 -9.20
CA SER A 126 12.08 -22.98 -7.89
C SER A 126 10.88 -23.92 -8.07
N THR A 127 11.04 -25.18 -7.69
CA THR A 127 9.94 -26.14 -7.60
C THR A 127 8.99 -25.69 -6.50
N ARG A 128 7.86 -25.08 -6.88
CA ARG A 128 6.73 -24.94 -5.95
C ARG A 128 6.11 -26.33 -5.75
N ALA A 129 6.27 -26.87 -4.56
CA ALA A 129 5.37 -27.90 -4.06
C ALA A 129 3.98 -27.26 -3.86
N THR A 130 2.98 -27.78 -4.54
CA THR A 130 1.56 -27.51 -4.27
C THR A 130 1.18 -28.11 -2.91
N PRO A 131 0.67 -27.34 -1.93
CA PRO A 131 0.02 -27.94 -0.79
C PRO A 131 -1.35 -28.47 -1.23
N THR A 132 -1.52 -29.80 -1.19
CA THR A 132 -2.81 -30.47 -1.37
C THR A 132 -3.74 -30.05 -0.24
N LEU A 133 -4.84 -29.38 -0.59
CA LEU A 133 -5.91 -29.03 0.32
C LEU A 133 -6.65 -30.33 0.73
N ALA A 134 -6.32 -30.88 1.89
CA ALA A 134 -7.08 -31.97 2.48
C ALA A 134 -8.47 -31.46 2.90
N ALA A 135 -9.51 -32.11 2.37
CA ALA A 135 -10.90 -31.85 2.71
C ALA A 135 -11.14 -32.07 4.21
N ARG A 136 -11.76 -31.09 4.87
CA ARG A 136 -12.26 -31.23 6.25
C ARG A 136 -13.53 -32.09 6.23
N PRO A 137 -13.70 -33.06 7.15
CA PRO A 137 -14.96 -33.75 7.31
C PRO A 137 -16.02 -32.79 7.86
N THR A 138 -17.20 -32.80 7.25
CA THR A 138 -18.40 -32.10 7.68
C THR A 138 -18.97 -32.77 8.92
N ALA A 139 -18.88 -32.12 10.08
CA ALA A 139 -19.68 -32.51 11.24
C ALA A 139 -21.14 -32.12 10.98
N ARG A 140 -22.02 -33.13 10.96
CA ARG A 140 -23.47 -32.97 10.85
C ARG A 140 -24.02 -32.76 12.27
N ALA A 141 -24.92 -31.78 12.38
CA ALA A 141 -25.68 -31.47 13.58
C ALA A 141 -26.66 -32.60 13.96
N ALA A 142 -26.78 -32.86 15.27
CA ALA A 142 -27.99 -33.41 15.90
C ALA A 142 -27.97 -33.10 17.41
N ASP A 143 -28.86 -32.18 17.79
CA ASP A 143 -29.79 -32.23 18.93
C ASP A 143 -29.30 -32.34 20.38
N VAL A 144 -29.49 -31.19 21.06
CA VAL A 144 -30.12 -30.94 22.37
C VAL A 144 -30.89 -32.12 23.00
N LEU A 145 -30.57 -32.47 24.25
CA LEU A 145 -31.47 -32.72 25.41
C LEU A 145 -30.59 -32.99 26.66
N LEU A 146 -30.57 -32.13 27.68
CA LEU A 146 -31.39 -32.18 28.91
C LEU A 146 -31.35 -33.52 29.69
N LEU A 147 -30.63 -33.55 30.83
CA LEU A 147 -30.93 -34.18 32.15
C LEU A 147 -29.62 -34.20 32.99
N ALA A 148 -29.50 -33.38 34.05
CA ALA A 148 -29.86 -33.66 35.44
C ALA A 148 -28.92 -34.65 36.18
N ALA A 149 -28.11 -34.11 37.11
CA ALA A 149 -27.82 -34.63 38.46
C ALA A 149 -26.86 -33.67 39.18
#